data_AF-A0A660Q6I0-F1
#
_entry.id   AF-A0A660Q6I0-F1
#
_cell.length_a   1.000
_cell.length_b   1.000
_cell.length_c   1.000
_cell.angle_alpha   90.00
_cell.angle_beta   90.00
_cell.angle_gamma   90.00
#
_symmetry.space_group_name_H-M   'P 1'
#
loop_
_entity.id
_entity.type
_entity.pdbx_description
1 polymer ?
#
loop_
_entity_poly.entity_id
_entity_poly.type
_entity_poly.pdbx_seq_one_letter_code
_entity_poly.pdbx_strand_id
1 'polypeptide(L)' 'MSHKLEPFNRLVDVMATLREPGGCNWDRKQTHKSLLPYLIEETYEVVEAIENEDYDHLREE' A
#
# COMPACT_ATOMS: atom_id res chain seq x y z
N MET A 1 4.23 -23.85 -8.36
CA MET A 1 3.60 -22.69 -7.68
C MET A 1 3.78 -21.49 -8.60
N SER A 2 2.76 -20.64 -8.78
CA SER A 2 2.75 -19.60 -9.82
C SER A 2 3.72 -18.47 -9.47
N HIS A 3 4.78 -18.28 -10.26
CA HIS A 3 5.76 -17.20 -10.11
C HIS A 3 5.16 -15.78 -10.17
N LYS A 4 3.91 -15.62 -10.63
CA LYS A 4 3.24 -14.30 -10.74
C LYS A 4 2.95 -13.64 -9.39
N LEU A 5 2.88 -14.41 -8.30
CA LEU A 5 2.58 -13.89 -6.97
C LEU A 5 3.84 -13.47 -6.20
N GLU A 6 5.05 -13.72 -6.71
CA GLU A 6 6.31 -13.43 -6.01
C GLU A 6 6.42 -11.97 -5.52
N PRO A 7 6.14 -10.93 -6.34
CA PRO A 7 6.22 -9.54 -5.87
C PRO A 7 5.16 -9.21 -4.81
N PHE A 8 3.94 -9.72 -4.97
CA PHE A 8 2.84 -9.52 -4.03
C PHE A 8 3.12 -10.20 -2.69
N ASN A 9 3.60 -11.45 -2.72
CA ASN A 9 3.98 -12.18 -1.53
C ASN A 9 5.10 -11.44 -0.78
N ARG A 10 6.09 -10.90 -1.50
CA ARG A 10 7.13 -10.07 -0.89
C ARG A 10 6.56 -8.81 -0.21
N LEU A 11 5.55 -8.15 -0.80
CA LEU A 11 4.87 -7.02 -0.16
C LEU A 11 4.16 -7.47 1.14
N VAL A 12 3.47 -8.60 1.11
CA VAL A 12 2.81 -9.19 2.29
C VAL A 12 3.84 -9.49 3.39
N ASP A 13 4.98 -10.07 3.03
CA ASP A 13 6.07 -10.37 3.97
C ASP A 13 6.63 -9.09 4.61
N VAL A 14 6.83 -8.02 3.82
CA VAL A 14 7.25 -6.71 4.34
C VAL A 14 6.22 -6.18 5.35
N MET A 15 4.92 -6.22 5.03
CA MET A 15 3.89 -5.77 5.98
C MET A 15 3.83 -6.63 7.25
N ALA A 16 4.07 -7.94 7.13
CA ALA A 16 4.17 -8.82 8.30
C ALA A 16 5.35 -8.40 9.20
N THR A 17 6.54 -8.19 8.63
CA THR A 17 7.73 -7.71 9.36
C THR A 17 7.49 -6.34 10.00
N LEU A 18 6.87 -5.38 9.30
CA LEU A 18 6.59 -4.07 9.87
C LEU A 18 5.64 -4.14 11.07
N ARG A 19 4.74 -5.13 11.11
CA ARG A 19 3.72 -5.27 12.17
C ARG A 19 4.12 -6.23 13.30
N GLU A 20 5.25 -6.92 13.19
CA GLU A 20 5.70 -7.89 14.20
C GLU A 20 6.21 -7.22 15.49
N PRO A 21 6.34 -7.94 16.61
CA PRO A 21 6.98 -7.41 17.82
C PRO A 21 8.42 -6.95 17.52
N GLY A 22 8.71 -5.67 17.74
CA GLY A 22 10.01 -5.06 17.39
C GLY A 22 10.05 -4.43 16.00
N GLY A 23 8.99 -4.58 15.20
CA GLY A 23 8.79 -3.88 13.92
C GLY A 23 8.44 -2.40 14.10
N CYS A 24 7.98 -1.77 13.02
CA CYS A 24 7.70 -0.34 12.98
C CYS A 24 6.61 0.07 13.98
N ASN A 25 6.93 1.04 14.84
CA ASN A 25 6.01 1.50 15.89
C ASN A 25 4.77 2.20 15.32
N TRP A 26 4.85 2.81 14.13
CA TRP A 26 3.70 3.46 13.50
C TRP A 26 2.76 2.41 12.90
N ASP A 27 3.28 1.48 12.09
CA ASP A 27 2.49 0.44 11.43
C ASP A 27 1.72 -0.44 12.43
N ARG A 28 2.38 -0.80 13.52
CA ARG A 28 1.77 -1.60 14.60
C ARG A 28 0.61 -0.90 15.31
N LYS A 29 0.60 0.43 15.35
CA LYS A 29 -0.47 1.22 15.96
C LYS A 29 -1.67 1.42 15.04
N GLN A 30 -1.52 1.15 13.74
CA GLN A 30 -2.57 1.39 12.76
C GLN A 30 -3.72 0.39 12.91
N THR A 31 -4.93 0.93 12.74
CA THR A 31 -6.20 0.22 12.67
C THR A 31 -6.87 0.57 11.34
N HIS A 32 -7.88 -0.21 10.91
CA HIS A 32 -8.64 0.15 9.71
C HIS A 32 -9.19 1.58 9.77
N LYS A 33 -9.65 2.03 10.95
CA LYS A 33 -10.18 3.38 11.12
C LYS A 33 -9.12 4.46 11.00
N SER A 34 -7.91 4.24 11.52
CA SER A 34 -6.83 5.24 11.42
C SER A 34 -6.25 5.33 10.00
N LEU A 35 -6.40 4.28 9.19
CA LEU A 35 -5.94 4.25 7.80
C LEU A 35 -6.93 4.85 6.79
N LEU A 36 -8.19 5.06 7.17
CA LEU A 36 -9.22 5.59 6.26
C LEU A 36 -8.83 6.92 5.56
N PRO A 37 -8.25 7.93 6.24
CA PRO A 37 -7.88 9.18 5.58
C PRO A 37 -6.88 8.94 4.44
N TYR A 38 -5.85 8.13 4.69
CA TYR A 38 -4.83 7.80 3.69
C TYR A 38 -5.42 7.01 2.53
N LEU A 39 -6.26 6.00 2.81
CA LEU A 39 -6.92 5.25 1.74
C LEU A 39 -7.76 6.15 0.83
N ILE A 40 -8.44 7.16 1.40
CA ILE A 40 -9.23 8.12 0.63
C ILE A 40 -8.31 9.02 -0.22
N GLU A 41 -7.23 9.54 0.36
CA GLU A 41 -6.23 10.38 -0.31
C GLU A 41 -5.64 9.67 -1.54
N GLU A 42 -5.10 8.47 -1.34
CA GLU A 42 -4.49 7.64 -2.40
C GLU A 42 -5.52 7.28 -3.49
N THR A 43 -6.80 7.06 -3.11
CA THR A 43 -7.87 6.84 -4.10
C THR A 43 -8.08 8.06 -4.99
N TYR A 44 -7.97 9.28 -4.44
CA TYR A 44 -8.05 10.50 -5.24
C TYR A 44 -6.80 10.71 -6.11
N GLU A 45 -5.62 10.33 -5.64
CA GLU A 45 -4.37 10.38 -6.42
C GLU A 45 -4.45 9.40 -7.62
N VAL A 46 -4.96 8.18 -7.43
CA VAL A 46 -5.27 7.26 -8.54
C VAL A 46 -6.23 7.89 -9.55
N VAL A 47 -7.30 8.55 -9.08
CA VAL A 47 -8.27 9.22 -9.97
C VAL A 47 -7.59 10.33 -10.77
N GLU A 48 -6.78 11.17 -10.11
CA GLU A 48 -6.04 12.25 -10.75
C GLU A 48 -5.07 11.72 -11.81
N ALA A 49 -4.31 10.67 -11.50
CA ALA A 49 -3.39 10.05 -12.44
C ALA A 49 -4.11 9.54 -13.70
N ILE A 50 -5.30 8.95 -13.56
CA ILE A 50 -6.12 8.51 -14.68
C ILE A 50 -6.64 9.70 -15.49
N GLU A 51 -7.19 10.73 -14.83
CA GLU A 51 -7.74 11.92 -15.51
C GLU A 51 -6.68 12.67 -16.32
N ASN A 52 -5.42 12.65 -15.86
CA ASN A 52 -4.29 13.28 -16.53
C ASN A 52 -3.58 12.39 -17.57
N GLU A 53 -4.04 11.14 -17.77
CA GLU A 53 -3.35 10.13 -18.59
C GLU A 53 -1.87 9.90 -18.18
N ASP A 54 -1.54 10.10 -16.90
CA ASP A 54 -0.20 9.92 -16.36
C ASP A 54 0.00 8.46 -15.91
N TYR A 55 0.44 7.64 -16.85
CA TYR A 55 0.64 6.20 -16.62
C TYR A 55 1.85 5.87 -15.73
N ASP A 56 2.80 6.79 -15.58
CA ASP A 56 3.93 6.58 -14.69
C ASP A 56 3.50 6.80 -13.23
N HIS A 57 2.73 7.85 -12.97
CA HIS A 57 2.12 8.10 -11.66
C HIS A 57 1.08 7.03 -11.31
N LEU A 58 0.22 6.63 -12.26
CA LEU A 58 -0.76 5.55 -12.05
C LEU A 58 -0.14 4.19 -11.68
N ARG A 59 1.15 3.97 -11.99
CA ARG A 59 1.84 2.73 -11.57
C ARG A 59 2.29 2.80 -10.10
N GLU A 60 2.50 4.00 -9.58
CA GLU A 60 2.89 4.25 -8.19
C GLU A 60 1.68 4.10 -7.26
N GLU A 61 0.54 4.67 -7.66
CA GLU A 61 -0.74 4.65 -6.91
C GLU A 61 -1.53 3.33 -7.07
#